data_AF-A0A2I0HWG6-F1
#
_entry.id   AF-A0A2I0HWG6-F1
#
_cell.length_a   1.000
_cell.length_b   1.000
_cell.length_c   1.000
_cell.angle_alpha   90.00
_cell.angle_beta   90.00
_cell.angle_gamma   90.00
#
_symmetry.space_group_name_H-M   'P 1'
#
loop_
_entity.id
_entity.type
_entity.pdbx_description
1 polymer ?
#
loop_
_entity_poly.entity_id
_entity_poly.type
_entity_poly.pdbx_seq_one_letter_code
_entity_poly.pdbx_strand_id
1 'polypeptide(L)'
;MLKLAKLLHRKGLYITFVNTEFNHRRLLEARGPNFLNDLPAGFRFVTIPDGLPPSEANATQDAVSPCQSVRVVMGAPFCELVGDLNQRADSISGFPPVSVIVADGFMTFTTYPAR
;
A
#
# COMPACT_ATOMS: atom_id res chain seq x y z
N MET A 1 -4.70 8.67 -4.62
CA MET A 1 -3.23 8.56 -4.51
C MET A 1 -2.49 8.04 -5.75
N LEU A 2 -2.99 7.07 -6.53
CA LEU A 2 -2.20 6.44 -7.63
C LEU A 2 -1.65 7.42 -8.70
N LYS A 3 -2.42 8.43 -9.12
CA LYS A 3 -1.93 9.43 -10.10
C LYS A 3 -0.70 10.19 -9.57
N LEU A 4 -0.72 10.58 -8.30
CA LEU A 4 0.41 11.25 -7.65
C LEU A 4 1.63 10.33 -7.59
N ALA A 5 1.44 9.08 -7.17
CA ALA A 5 2.52 8.10 -7.14
C ALA A 5 3.19 7.91 -8.51
N LYS A 6 2.41 7.85 -9.60
CA LYS A 6 2.94 7.79 -10.97
C LYS A 6 3.71 9.05 -11.35
N LEU A 7 3.28 10.24 -10.92
CA LEU A 7 4.00 11.49 -11.17
C LEU A 7 5.34 11.54 -10.42
N LEU A 8 5.36 11.11 -9.15
CA LEU A 8 6.59 11.02 -8.37
C LEU A 8 7.57 10.01 -8.96
N HIS A 9 7.07 8.85 -9.40
CA HIS A 9 7.90 7.88 -10.09
C HIS A 9 8.58 8.44 -11.35
N ARG A 10 7.84 9.22 -12.17
CA ARG A 10 8.40 9.92 -13.33
C ARG A 10 9.47 10.96 -12.99
N LYS A 11 9.58 11.36 -11.71
CA LYS A 11 10.64 12.23 -11.20
C LYS A 11 11.84 11.46 -10.64
N GLY A 12 11.88 10.13 -10.81
CA GLY A 12 13.00 9.28 -10.43
C GLY A 12 12.86 8.63 -9.05
N LEU A 13 11.71 8.77 -8.38
CA LEU A 13 11.48 8.12 -7.10
C LEU A 13 11.11 6.65 -7.28
N TYR A 14 11.64 5.81 -6.38
CA TYR A 14 11.16 4.44 -6.20
C TYR A 14 9.84 4.47 -5.43
N ILE A 15 8.83 3.79 -5.96
CA ILE A 15 7.48 3.80 -5.40
C ILE A 15 7.11 2.40 -4.93
N THR A 16 6.82 2.29 -3.63
CA THR A 16 6.04 1.19 -3.07
C THR A 16 4.63 1.71 -2.78
N PHE A 17 3.66 1.33 -3.60
CA PHE A 17 2.26 1.73 -3.42
C PHE A 17 1.53 0.70 -2.55
N VAL A 18 1.21 1.11 -1.32
CA VAL A 18 0.54 0.24 -0.34
C VAL A 18 -0.98 0.34 -0.52
N ASN A 19 -1.62 -0.81 -0.75
CA ASN A 19 -3.07 -0.96 -0.76
C ASN A 19 -3.52 -1.77 0.46
N THR A 20 -4.80 -1.67 0.81
CA THR A 20 -5.44 -2.77 1.55
C THR A 20 -5.62 -3.97 0.63
N GLU A 21 -5.74 -5.17 1.19
CA GLU A 21 -6.05 -6.37 0.40
C GLU A 21 -7.33 -6.20 -0.44
N PHE A 22 -8.36 -5.58 0.14
CA PHE A 22 -9.61 -5.25 -0.56
C PHE A 22 -9.37 -4.32 -1.76
N ASN A 23 -8.66 -3.20 -1.56
CA ASN A 23 -8.38 -2.25 -2.64
C ASN A 23 -7.47 -2.84 -3.72
N HIS A 24 -6.55 -3.72 -3.32
CA HIS A 24 -5.69 -4.43 -4.26
C HIS A 24 -6.49 -5.39 -5.15
N ARG A 25 -7.41 -6.16 -4.59
CA ARG A 25 -8.30 -7.06 -5.35
C ARG A 25 -9.13 -6.28 -6.37
N ARG A 26 -9.75 -5.18 -5.94
CA ARG A 26 -10.52 -4.28 -6.83
C ARG A 26 -9.68 -3.73 -7.96
N LEU A 27 -8.43 -3.38 -7.69
CA LEU A 27 -7.50 -2.89 -8.71
C LEU A 27 -7.21 -3.97 -9.75
N LEU A 28 -6.96 -5.21 -9.32
CA LEU A 28 -6.69 -6.34 -10.23
C LEU A 28 -7.92 -6.73 -11.04
N GLU A 29 -9.12 -6.71 -10.47
CA GLU A 29 -10.35 -6.96 -11.23
C GLU A 29 -10.59 -5.89 -12.30
N ALA A 30 -10.34 -4.62 -11.98
CA ALA A 30 -10.52 -3.53 -12.92
C ALA A 30 -9.42 -3.44 -14.00
N ARG A 31 -8.24 -4.00 -13.77
CA ARG A 31 -7.06 -3.90 -14.67
C ARG A 31 -6.64 -5.23 -15.28
N GLY A 32 -7.19 -6.34 -14.81
CA GLY A 32 -6.78 -7.70 -15.14
C GLY A 32 -5.62 -8.21 -14.27
N PRO A 33 -5.50 -9.54 -14.11
CA PRO A 33 -4.49 -10.18 -13.24
C PRO A 33 -3.04 -9.90 -13.70
N ASN A 34 -2.85 -9.63 -14.99
CA ASN A 34 -1.53 -9.34 -15.57
C ASN A 34 -1.06 -7.91 -15.31
N PHE A 35 -1.89 -7.03 -14.72
CA PHE A 35 -1.55 -5.63 -14.48
C PHE A 35 -0.23 -5.44 -13.70
N LEU A 36 0.09 -6.37 -12.80
CA LEU A 36 1.31 -6.30 -12.00
C LEU A 36 2.58 -6.73 -12.77
N ASN A 37 2.42 -7.46 -13.87
CA ASN A 37 3.55 -7.93 -14.68
C ASN A 37 4.13 -6.81 -15.56
N ASP A 38 3.33 -5.79 -15.87
CA ASP A 38 3.70 -4.69 -16.77
C ASP A 38 4.06 -3.40 -16.02
N LEU A 39 4.57 -3.51 -14.79
CA LEU A 39 4.97 -2.35 -14.00
C LEU A 39 6.37 -1.86 -14.41
N PRO A 40 6.59 -0.53 -14.47
CA PRO A 40 7.93 0.01 -14.71
C PRO A 40 8.88 -0.34 -13.55
N ALA A 41 10.16 -0.51 -13.88
CA ALA A 41 11.20 -0.75 -12.87
C ALA A 41 11.19 0.36 -11.82
N GLY A 42 11.25 -0.01 -10.54
CA GLY A 42 11.15 0.92 -9.42
C GLY A 42 9.72 1.32 -9.03
N PHE A 43 8.69 0.69 -9.59
CA PHE A 43 7.30 0.82 -9.14
C PHE A 43 6.73 -0.54 -8.75
N ARG A 44 6.24 -0.68 -7.52
CA ARG A 44 5.56 -1.91 -7.06
C ARG A 44 4.30 -1.60 -6.27
N PHE A 45 3.39 -2.57 -6.25
CA PHE A 45 2.25 -2.59 -5.34
C PHE A 45 2.51 -3.61 -4.23
N VAL A 46 2.11 -3.28 -3.01
CA VAL A 46 2.10 -4.20 -1.86
C VAL A 46 0.78 -4.06 -1.13
N THR A 47 0.48 -5.02 -0.27
CA THR A 47 -0.78 -5.07 0.49
C THR A 47 -0.54 -5.10 1.99
N ILE A 48 -1.48 -4.54 2.74
CA ILE A 48 -1.64 -4.74 4.18
C ILE A 48 -3.08 -5.19 4.48
N PRO A 49 -3.30 -5.99 5.53
CA PRO A 49 -4.65 -6.35 5.96
C PRO A 49 -5.38 -5.10 6.48
N ASP A 50 -6.66 -4.98 6.14
CA ASP A 50 -7.53 -3.89 6.64
C ASP A 50 -8.35 -4.28 7.88
N GLY A 51 -8.20 -5.52 8.36
CA GLY A 51 -8.90 -6.01 9.55
C GLY A 51 -10.40 -6.23 9.36
N LEU A 52 -10.88 -6.17 8.12
CA LEU A 52 -12.29 -6.40 7.79
C LEU A 52 -12.51 -7.83 7.29
N PRO A 53 -13.72 -8.39 7.50
CA PRO A 53 -14.07 -9.65 6.87
C PRO A 53 -13.95 -9.56 5.34
N PRO A 54 -13.59 -10.66 4.65
CA PRO A 54 -13.58 -10.68 3.19
C PRO A 54 -14.92 -10.21 2.65
N SER A 55 -14.88 -9.20 1.78
CA SER A 55 -16.04 -8.69 1.07
C SER A 55 -15.83 -8.84 -0.44
N GLU A 56 -16.93 -8.97 -1.17
CA GLU A 56 -16.91 -8.94 -2.64
C GLU A 56 -16.35 -7.60 -3.11
N ALA A 57 -15.47 -7.62 -4.10
CA ALA A 57 -14.75 -6.42 -4.57
C ALA A 57 -15.69 -5.32 -5.13
N ASN A 58 -16.90 -5.67 -5.54
CA ASN A 58 -17.94 -4.74 -5.99
C ASN A 58 -18.97 -4.37 -4.92
N ALA A 59 -18.78 -4.78 -3.66
CA ALA A 59 -19.67 -4.42 -2.57
C ALA A 59 -19.49 -2.95 -2.15
N THR A 60 -20.60 -2.29 -1.82
CA THR A 60 -20.57 -1.01 -1.10
C THR A 60 -20.20 -1.32 0.35
N GLN A 61 -18.95 -1.02 0.75
CA GLN A 61 -18.57 -1.13 2.16
C GLN A 61 -19.33 -0.09 2.98
N ASP A 62 -19.82 -0.49 4.15
CA ASP A 62 -20.30 0.45 5.16
C ASP A 62 -19.20 1.46 5.47
N ALA A 63 -19.49 2.76 5.34
CA ALA A 63 -18.50 3.83 5.48
C ALA A 63 -17.90 3.93 6.89
N VAL A 64 -18.57 3.37 7.91
CA VAL A 64 -18.18 3.50 9.32
C VAL A 64 -17.13 2.45 9.73
N SER A 65 -17.25 1.21 9.26
CA SER A 65 -16.35 0.11 9.64
C SER A 65 -14.87 0.31 9.26
N PRO A 66 -14.49 0.89 8.09
CA PRO A 66 -13.10 1.13 7.74
C PRO A 66 -12.43 2.16 8.67
N CYS A 67 -13.17 3.19 9.12
CA CYS A 67 -12.61 4.23 9.99
C CYS A 67 -12.17 3.68 11.37
N GLN A 68 -12.85 2.65 11.87
CA GLN A 68 -12.47 2.00 13.13
C GLN A 68 -11.29 1.04 12.93
N SER A 69 -11.31 0.22 11.86
CA SER A 69 -10.23 -0.74 11.58
C SER A 69 -8.91 -0.06 11.20
N VAL A 70 -8.95 1.06 10.48
CA VAL A 70 -7.80 1.91 10.15
C VAL A 70 -7.01 2.31 11.41
N ARG A 71 -7.70 2.68 12.49
CA ARG A 71 -7.03 3.16 13.71
C ARG A 71 -6.43 2.05 14.57
N VAL A 72 -7.06 0.88 14.60
CA VAL A 72 -6.75 -0.17 15.59
C VAL A 72 -5.99 -1.34 14.98
N VAL A 73 -6.30 -1.70 13.74
CA VAL A 73 -5.80 -2.95 13.13
C VAL A 73 -4.66 -2.71 12.17
N MET A 74 -4.67 -1.60 11.42
CA MET A 74 -3.72 -1.40 10.32
C MET A 74 -2.33 -0.89 10.75
N GLY A 75 -2.19 -0.36 11.97
CA GLY A 75 -0.94 0.22 12.46
C GLY A 75 0.20 -0.80 12.60
N ALA A 76 -0.05 -1.93 13.26
CA ALA A 76 0.97 -2.96 13.44
C ALA A 76 1.42 -3.60 12.10
N PRO A 77 0.51 -4.03 11.21
CA PRO A 77 0.89 -4.51 9.88
C PRO A 77 1.63 -3.47 9.04
N PHE A 78 1.29 -2.19 9.17
CA PHE A 78 2.01 -1.12 8.48
C PHE A 78 3.45 -0.98 8.97
N CYS A 79 3.67 -0.95 10.29
CA CYS A 79 5.03 -0.89 10.85
C CYS A 79 5.87 -2.13 10.48
N GLU A 80 5.27 -3.32 10.53
CA GLU A 80 5.91 -4.56 10.11
C GLU A 80 6.32 -4.51 8.64
N LEU A 81 5.41 -4.05 7.77
CA LEU A 81 5.71 -3.84 6.35
C LEU A 81 6.90 -2.90 6.17
N VAL A 82 6.92 -1.74 6.82
CA VAL A 82 8.04 -0.79 6.68
C VAL A 82 9.37 -1.41 7.15
N GLY A 83 9.36 -2.15 8.26
CA GLY A 83 10.53 -2.87 8.75
C GLY A 83 11.04 -3.90 7.75
N ASP A 84 10.15 -4.71 7.19
CA ASP A 84 10.47 -5.71 6.17
C ASP A 84 11.02 -5.06 4.88
N LEU A 85 10.42 -3.97 4.43
CA LEU A 85 10.91 -3.23 3.26
C LEU A 85 12.32 -2.68 3.47
N ASN A 86 12.63 -2.19 4.68
CA ASN A 86 13.96 -1.69 5.02
C ASN A 86 14.99 -2.82 5.12
N GLN A 87 14.62 -3.97 5.68
CA GLN A 87 15.51 -5.14 5.74
C GLN A 87 15.81 -5.71 4.35
N ARG A 88 14.83 -5.69 3.45
CA ARG A 88 14.97 -6.18 2.06
C ARG A 88 15.60 -5.17 1.11
N ALA A 89 15.91 -3.96 1.58
CA ALA A 89 16.52 -2.93 0.75
C ALA A 89 17.95 -3.26 0.28
N ASP A 90 18.53 -4.34 0.81
CA ASP A 90 19.77 -4.92 0.32
C ASP A 90 19.66 -5.37 -1.14
N SER A 91 20.82 -5.50 -1.80
CA SER A 91 21.07 -5.61 -3.25
C SER A 91 20.24 -6.62 -4.06
N ILE A 92 19.43 -7.47 -3.41
CA ILE A 92 18.60 -8.50 -4.03
C ILE A 92 17.27 -7.92 -4.58
N SER A 93 16.67 -6.92 -3.89
CA SER A 93 15.33 -6.44 -4.27
C SER A 93 15.34 -5.32 -5.32
N GLY A 94 16.48 -4.64 -5.49
CA GLY A 94 16.60 -3.47 -6.38
C GLY A 94 15.84 -2.22 -5.92
N PHE A 95 15.23 -2.23 -4.72
CA PHE A 95 14.56 -1.08 -4.11
C PHE A 95 15.37 -0.52 -2.92
N PRO A 96 15.49 0.80 -2.77
CA PRO A 96 16.17 1.41 -1.62
C PRO A 96 15.31 1.33 -0.34
N PRO A 97 15.90 1.59 0.85
CA PRO A 97 15.14 1.72 2.09
C PRO A 97 14.07 2.81 2.01
N VAL A 98 13.03 2.68 2.81
CA VAL A 98 11.95 3.66 2.92
C VAL A 98 12.50 4.96 3.48
N SER A 99 12.43 6.03 2.68
CA SER A 99 12.89 7.37 3.06
C SER A 99 11.74 8.34 3.34
N VAL A 100 10.60 8.15 2.69
CA VAL A 100 9.42 9.04 2.81
C VAL A 100 8.15 8.21 2.75
N ILE A 101 7.22 8.51 3.65
CA ILE A 101 5.85 7.98 3.64
C ILE A 101 4.90 9.12 3.24
N VAL A 102 4.10 8.90 2.21
CA VAL A 102 3.04 9.82 1.77
C VAL A 102 1.71 9.11 1.92
N ALA A 103 0.84 9.64 2.79
CA ALA A 103 -0.43 9.02 3.13
C ALA A 103 -1.61 9.95 2.88
N ASP A 104 -2.78 9.35 2.72
CA ASP A 104 -4.05 10.07 2.78
C ASP A 104 -4.31 10.52 4.23
N GLY A 105 -4.93 11.70 4.41
CA GLY A 105 -5.22 12.25 5.73
C GLY A 105 -6.13 11.37 6.60
N PHE A 106 -6.91 10.47 6.00
CA PHE A 106 -7.71 9.47 6.74
C PHE A 106 -6.89 8.29 7.27
N MET A 107 -5.69 8.04 6.71
CA MET A 107 -4.84 6.91 7.08
C MET A 107 -3.93 7.27 8.25
N THR A 108 -4.50 7.69 9.38
CA THR A 108 -3.74 8.23 10.53
C THR A 108 -2.74 7.25 11.14
N PHE A 109 -2.87 5.94 10.90
CA PHE A 109 -1.88 4.97 11.38
C PHE A 109 -0.50 5.15 10.74
N THR A 110 -0.38 5.87 9.62
CA THR A 110 0.92 6.11 8.99
C THR A 110 1.78 7.13 9.72
N THR A 111 1.23 7.82 10.74
CA THR A 111 1.98 8.76 11.58
C THR A 111 2.61 8.10 12.80
N TYR A 112 2.33 6.81 13.05
CA TYR A 112 3.09 6.08 14.06
C TYR A 112 4.56 6.06 13.62
N PRO A 113 5.52 6.27 14.55
CA PRO A 113 6.93 6.24 14.19
C PRO A 113 7.26 4.88 13.59
N ALA A 114 7.55 4.85 12.29
CA ALA A 114 8.24 3.74 11.67
C ALA A 114 9.61 3.66 12.35
N ARG A 115 9.82 2.60 13.14
CA ARG A 115 11.10 2.36 13.81
C ARG A 115 12.16 1.87 12.84
#